data_AF-A0A4S4BV61-F1
#
_entry.id   AF-A0A4S4BV61-F1
#
_cell.length_a   1.000
_cell.length_b   1.000
_cell.length_c   1.000
_cell.angle_alpha   90.00
_cell.angle_beta   90.00
_cell.angle_gamma   90.00
#
_symmetry.space_group_name_H-M   'P 1'
#
loop_
_entity.id
_entity.type
_entity.pdbx_description
1 polymer ?
#
loop_
_entity_poly.entity_id
_entity_poly.type
_entity_poly.pdbx_seq_one_letter_code
_entity_poly.pdbx_strand_id
1 'polypeptide(L)'
;MELFFCIFIIVCIFMSFKSVVAVCFQKNFLSFDTIIMITYLYLSLLIGFGMLYLVCIQSNVHVLMEAGMPITGDYFDKLFTSLYFSAVTLFSVGYGDIVPIGMGRFLAVTEALIGYILPAVFLARTVIGIEKS
;
A
#
# COMPACT_ATOMS: atom_id res chain seq x y z
N MET A 1 11.69 10.16 18.59
CA MET A 1 11.07 10.79 17.40
C MET A 1 10.60 9.76 16.38
N GLU A 2 11.42 8.75 16.04
CA GLU A 2 11.05 7.72 15.04
C GLU A 2 9.80 6.89 15.42
N LEU A 3 9.64 6.53 16.70
CA LEU A 3 8.46 5.79 17.18
C LEU A 3 7.14 6.56 16.99
N PHE A 4 7.15 7.89 17.15
CA PHE A 4 5.97 8.73 16.93
C PHE A 4 5.58 8.80 15.45
N PHE A 5 6.58 8.78 14.56
CA PHE A 5 6.35 8.78 13.12
C PHE A 5 5.78 7.43 12.64
N CYS A 6 6.28 6.31 13.17
CA CYS A 6 5.69 4.99 12.97
C CYS A 6 4.23 4.94 13.45
N ILE A 7 3.94 5.46 14.64
CA ILE A 7 2.57 5.52 15.17
C ILE A 7 1.68 6.38 14.28
N PHE A 8 2.18 7.51 13.79
CA PHE A 8 1.42 8.38 12.88
C PHE A 8 1.10 7.69 11.56
N ILE A 9 2.07 6.97 10.97
CA ILE A 9 1.86 6.21 9.72
C ILE A 9 0.89 5.04 9.95
N ILE A 10 1.02 4.31 11.06
CA ILE A 10 0.08 3.25 11.43
C ILE A 10 -1.33 3.82 11.63
N VAL A 11 -1.46 4.99 12.26
CA VAL A 11 -2.74 5.69 12.40
C VAL A 11 -3.28 6.15 11.04
N CYS A 12 -2.43 6.65 10.13
CA CYS A 12 -2.83 7.01 8.76
C CYS A 12 -3.30 5.79 7.96
N ILE A 13 -2.61 4.66 8.06
CA ILE A 13 -3.01 3.40 7.43
C ILE A 13 -4.30 2.87 8.04
N PHE A 14 -4.46 2.97 9.36
CA PHE A 14 -5.69 2.59 10.07
C PHE A 14 -6.89 3.50 9.69
N MET A 15 -6.64 4.79 9.45
CA MET A 15 -7.63 5.72 8.91
C MET A 15 -7.99 5.39 7.46
N SER A 16 -7.03 4.99 6.62
CA SER A 16 -7.30 4.46 5.28
C SER A 16 -8.07 3.12 5.32
N PHE A 17 -7.88 2.31 6.35
CA PHE A 17 -8.64 1.08 6.57
C PHE A 17 -10.14 1.37 6.86
N LYS A 18 -10.45 2.49 7.53
CA LYS A 18 -11.85 2.95 7.62
C LYS A 18 -12.46 3.26 6.26
N SER A 19 -11.68 3.78 5.31
CA SER A 19 -12.14 3.95 3.92
C SER A 19 -12.42 2.62 3.22
N VAL A 20 -11.59 1.58 3.44
CA VAL A 20 -11.87 0.22 2.92
C VAL A 20 -13.22 -0.30 3.45
N VAL A 21 -13.46 -0.14 4.75
CA VAL A 21 -14.72 -0.58 5.38
C VAL A 21 -15.91 0.26 4.89
N ALA A 22 -15.75 1.58 4.75
CA ALA A 22 -16.80 2.46 4.23
C ALA A 22 -17.18 2.14 2.78
N VAL A 23 -16.19 1.85 1.92
CA VAL A 23 -16.41 1.39 0.54
C VAL A 23 -17.12 0.04 0.54
N CYS A 24 -16.73 -0.89 1.41
CA CYS A 24 -17.43 -2.17 1.57
C CYS A 24 -18.90 -2.04 2.02
N PHE A 25 -19.34 -0.94 2.62
CA PHE A 25 -20.72 -0.77 3.08
C PHE A 25 -21.58 0.16 2.20
N GLN A 26 -21.05 0.73 1.12
CA GLN A 26 -21.86 1.56 0.22
C GLN A 26 -22.83 0.75 -0.64
N LYS A 27 -24.04 1.32 -0.85
CA LYS A 27 -25.15 0.67 -1.58
C LYS A 27 -25.13 0.92 -3.10
N ASN A 28 -24.53 1.99 -3.59
CA ASN A 28 -24.40 2.30 -5.02
C ASN A 28 -22.93 2.17 -5.45
N PHE A 29 -22.57 1.00 -5.99
CA PHE A 29 -21.16 0.62 -6.24
C PHE A 29 -20.58 1.09 -7.58
N LEU A 30 -21.44 1.53 -8.50
CA LEU A 30 -21.08 1.90 -9.88
C LEU A 30 -21.33 3.40 -10.14
N SER A 31 -21.11 4.24 -9.12
CA SER A 31 -21.07 5.71 -9.31
C SER A 31 -19.63 6.16 -9.60
N PHE A 32 -19.49 7.28 -10.31
CA PHE A 32 -18.20 7.99 -10.43
C PHE A 32 -17.56 8.26 -9.06
N ASP A 33 -18.37 8.48 -8.03
CA ASP A 33 -17.90 8.67 -6.66
C ASP A 33 -17.13 7.47 -6.13
N THR A 34 -17.60 6.24 -6.41
CA THR A 34 -16.96 5.00 -5.94
C THR A 34 -15.60 4.79 -6.60
N ILE A 35 -15.49 5.08 -7.90
CA ILE A 35 -14.22 5.01 -8.62
C ILE A 35 -13.22 6.02 -8.05
N ILE A 36 -13.67 7.25 -7.76
CA ILE A 36 -12.84 8.28 -7.15
C ILE A 36 -12.38 7.83 -5.75
N MET A 37 -13.27 7.28 -4.92
CA MET A 37 -12.92 6.78 -3.59
C MET A 37 -11.92 5.62 -3.64
N ILE A 38 -12.09 4.67 -4.56
CA ILE A 38 -11.14 3.56 -4.75
C ILE A 38 -9.78 4.09 -5.21
N THR A 39 -9.76 5.06 -6.10
CA THR A 39 -8.51 5.71 -6.54
C THR A 39 -7.79 6.38 -5.36
N TYR A 40 -8.51 7.14 -4.53
CA TYR A 40 -7.94 7.73 -3.31
C TYR A 40 -7.43 6.67 -2.33
N LEU A 41 -8.14 5.54 -2.22
CA LEU A 41 -7.71 4.43 -1.39
C LEU A 41 -6.38 3.84 -1.86
N TYR A 42 -6.25 3.52 -3.15
CA TYR A 42 -4.99 3.02 -3.73
C TYR A 42 -3.84 4.01 -3.53
N LEU A 43 -4.05 5.30 -3.80
CA LEU A 43 -3.03 6.34 -3.57
C LEU A 43 -2.62 6.41 -2.10
N SER A 44 -3.58 6.33 -1.18
CA SER A 44 -3.28 6.38 0.26
C SER A 44 -2.49 5.15 0.74
N LEU A 45 -2.77 3.97 0.19
CA LEU A 45 -2.04 2.74 0.52
C LEU A 45 -0.61 2.79 -0.03
N LEU A 46 -0.44 3.22 -1.28
CA LEU A 46 0.87 3.39 -1.91
C LEU A 46 1.75 4.37 -1.10
N ILE A 47 1.21 5.53 -0.74
CA ILE A 47 1.94 6.50 0.08
C ILE A 47 2.18 5.95 1.49
N GLY A 48 1.19 5.30 2.09
CA GLY A 48 1.29 4.74 3.45
C GLY A 48 2.38 3.67 3.59
N PHE A 49 2.36 2.65 2.72
CA PHE A 49 3.37 1.59 2.73
C PHE A 49 4.73 2.11 2.28
N GLY A 50 4.81 2.98 1.27
CA GLY A 50 6.07 3.62 0.87
C GLY A 50 6.72 4.40 2.03
N MET A 51 5.93 5.11 2.83
CA MET A 51 6.43 5.81 4.02
C MET A 51 6.83 4.84 5.14
N LEU A 52 6.14 3.70 5.32
CA LEU A 52 6.56 2.66 6.25
C LEU A 52 7.96 2.12 5.92
N TYR A 53 8.20 1.76 4.65
CA TYR A 53 9.52 1.27 4.22
C TYR A 53 10.60 2.32 4.43
N LEU A 54 10.31 3.59 4.10
CA LEU A 54 11.25 4.70 4.29
C LEU A 54 11.67 4.84 5.76
N VAL A 55 10.71 4.83 6.69
CA VAL A 55 11.01 4.93 8.12
C VAL A 55 11.82 3.74 8.60
N CYS A 56 11.50 2.53 8.16
CA CYS A 56 12.30 1.36 8.50
C CYS A 56 13.76 1.50 8.03
N ILE A 57 13.99 2.00 6.81
CA ILE A 57 15.33 2.27 6.28
C ILE A 57 16.04 3.35 7.12
N GLN A 58 15.33 4.40 7.53
CA GLN A 58 15.90 5.47 8.38
C GLN A 58 16.29 4.97 9.77
N SER A 59 15.50 4.08 10.37
CA SER A 59 15.78 3.44 11.67
C SER A 59 16.92 2.41 11.63
N ASN A 60 17.72 2.37 10.55
CA ASN A 60 18.77 1.37 10.30
C ASN A 60 18.26 -0.08 10.26
N VAL A 61 16.96 -0.29 9.99
CA VAL A 61 16.40 -1.63 9.77
C VAL A 61 16.45 -1.92 8.28
N HIS A 62 17.32 -2.86 7.90
CA HIS A 62 17.42 -3.31 6.51
C HIS A 62 16.16 -4.09 6.11
N VAL A 63 15.20 -3.40 5.48
CA VAL A 63 13.93 -3.97 5.00
C VAL A 63 13.88 -4.18 3.49
N LEU A 64 14.65 -3.41 2.72
CA LEU A 64 14.71 -3.48 1.26
C LEU A 64 16.17 -3.57 0.80
N MET A 65 16.39 -4.35 -0.25
CA MET A 65 17.67 -4.43 -0.97
C MET A 65 17.45 -4.14 -2.45
N GLU A 66 18.37 -3.37 -3.03
CA GLU A 66 18.43 -3.07 -4.45
C GLU A 66 19.72 -3.69 -5.00
N ALA A 67 19.61 -4.57 -6.00
CA ALA A 67 20.76 -5.29 -6.58
C ALA A 67 21.68 -6.01 -5.55
N GLY A 68 21.12 -6.47 -4.42
CA GLY A 68 21.88 -7.15 -3.36
C GLY A 68 22.62 -6.23 -2.39
N MET A 69 22.50 -4.90 -2.55
CA MET A 69 23.00 -3.92 -1.59
C MET A 69 21.84 -3.27 -0.82
N PRO A 70 22.05 -2.88 0.45
CA PRO A 70 21.08 -2.04 1.15
C PRO A 70 20.93 -0.72 0.39
N ILE A 71 19.72 -0.14 0.40
CA ILE A 71 19.44 1.10 -0.34
C ILE A 71 20.37 2.23 0.17
N THR A 72 21.27 2.66 -0.72
CA THR A 72 22.20 3.76 -0.51
C THR A 72 21.74 4.99 -1.28
N GLY A 73 21.86 6.18 -0.68
CA GLY A 73 21.45 7.43 -1.32
C GLY A 73 20.95 8.45 -0.32
N ASP A 74 20.57 9.61 -0.84
CA ASP A 74 19.98 10.68 -0.05
C ASP A 74 18.56 10.30 0.43
N TYR A 75 17.99 11.12 1.30
CA TYR A 75 16.63 10.91 1.79
C TYR A 75 15.60 10.81 0.66
N PHE A 76 15.75 11.64 -0.38
CA PHE A 76 14.86 11.63 -1.54
C PHE A 76 14.97 10.34 -2.35
N ASP A 77 16.18 9.82 -2.57
CA ASP A 77 16.37 8.55 -3.28
C ASP A 77 15.67 7.42 -2.54
N LYS A 78 15.90 7.32 -1.23
CA LYS A 78 15.22 6.33 -0.37
C LYS A 78 13.70 6.45 -0.41
N LEU A 79 13.19 7.68 -0.44
CA LEU A 79 11.75 7.94 -0.52
C LEU A 79 11.17 7.47 -1.87
N PHE A 80 11.81 7.82 -2.98
CA PHE A 80 11.36 7.40 -4.32
C PHE A 80 11.46 5.89 -4.50
N THR A 81 12.55 5.26 -4.06
CA THR A 81 12.73 3.80 -4.12
C THR A 81 11.70 3.08 -3.25
N SER A 82 11.38 3.61 -2.07
CA SER A 82 10.35 3.04 -1.19
C SER A 82 8.94 3.17 -1.76
N LEU A 83 8.59 4.32 -2.35
CA LEU A 83 7.30 4.52 -3.02
C LEU A 83 7.17 3.65 -4.26
N TYR A 84 8.26 3.50 -5.03
CA TYR A 84 8.30 2.64 -6.19
C TYR A 84 8.11 1.17 -5.80
N PHE A 85 8.83 0.68 -4.77
CA PHE A 85 8.65 -0.68 -4.25
C PHE A 85 7.21 -0.92 -3.78
N SER A 86 6.62 0.05 -3.07
CA SER A 86 5.22 -0.02 -2.63
C SER A 86 4.27 -0.11 -3.82
N ALA A 87 4.43 0.73 -4.85
CA ALA A 87 3.61 0.66 -6.06
C ALA A 87 3.71 -0.72 -6.76
N VAL A 88 4.94 -1.20 -6.96
CA VAL A 88 5.22 -2.48 -7.63
C VAL A 88 4.65 -3.66 -6.82
N THR A 89 4.61 -3.56 -5.49
CA THR A 89 4.05 -4.58 -4.59
C THR A 89 2.52 -4.51 -4.54
N LEU A 90 1.95 -3.32 -4.35
CA LEU A 90 0.51 -3.09 -4.27
C LEU A 90 -0.21 -3.48 -5.56
N PHE A 91 0.38 -3.19 -6.71
CA PHE A 91 -0.16 -3.60 -8.02
C PHE A 91 0.30 -5.00 -8.45
N SER A 92 1.03 -5.72 -7.60
CA SER A 92 1.51 -7.08 -7.86
C SER A 92 2.31 -7.21 -9.16
N VAL A 93 3.07 -6.17 -9.53
CA VAL A 93 3.95 -6.15 -10.70
C VAL A 93 5.24 -6.91 -10.42
N GLY A 94 5.86 -6.66 -9.25
CA GLY A 94 7.00 -7.42 -8.75
C GLY A 94 8.20 -7.57 -9.70
N TYR A 95 8.74 -6.47 -10.25
CA TYR A 95 9.88 -6.54 -11.20
C TYR A 95 11.11 -7.28 -10.68
N GLY A 96 11.32 -7.31 -9.35
CA GLY A 96 12.40 -8.05 -8.71
C GLY A 96 13.74 -7.32 -8.68
N ASP A 97 13.76 -6.06 -9.10
CA ASP A 97 14.87 -5.11 -8.96
C ASP A 97 15.11 -4.72 -7.49
N ILE A 98 14.03 -4.57 -6.73
CA ILE A 98 14.05 -4.36 -5.29
C ILE A 98 13.38 -5.53 -4.61
N VAL A 99 14.05 -6.09 -3.60
CA VAL A 99 13.58 -7.27 -2.88
C VAL A 99 13.41 -6.98 -1.38
N PRO A 100 12.30 -7.42 -0.77
CA PRO A 100 12.10 -7.26 0.65
C PRO A 100 12.92 -8.30 1.44
N ILE A 101 13.54 -7.86 2.51
CA ILE A 101 14.35 -8.67 3.42
C ILE A 101 13.92 -8.46 4.88
N GLY A 102 14.26 -9.42 5.74
CA GLY A 102 13.92 -9.36 7.17
C GLY A 102 12.42 -9.12 7.41
N MET A 103 12.11 -8.10 8.20
CA MET A 103 10.72 -7.70 8.49
C MET A 103 9.98 -7.10 7.29
N GLY A 104 10.71 -6.60 6.28
CA GLY A 104 10.12 -6.06 5.04
C GLY A 104 9.31 -7.10 4.27
N ARG A 105 9.63 -8.40 4.43
CA ARG A 105 8.86 -9.49 3.80
C ARG A 105 7.43 -9.56 4.32
N PHE A 106 7.24 -9.38 5.63
CA PHE A 106 5.91 -9.40 6.21
C PHE A 106 5.07 -8.21 5.71
N LEU A 107 5.67 -7.01 5.68
CA LEU A 107 5.03 -5.81 5.12
C LEU A 107 4.63 -6.03 3.66
N ALA A 108 5.55 -6.51 2.83
CA ALA A 108 5.30 -6.74 1.40
C ALA A 108 4.18 -7.76 1.16
N VAL A 109 4.12 -8.84 1.95
CA VAL A 109 3.03 -9.82 1.86
C VAL A 109 1.68 -9.20 2.24
N THR A 110 1.63 -8.40 3.31
CA THR A 110 0.38 -7.74 3.71
C THR A 110 -0.08 -6.71 2.68
N GLU A 111 0.85 -5.97 2.10
CA GLU A 111 0.58 -4.98 1.05
C GLU A 111 0.06 -5.65 -0.23
N ALA A 112 0.73 -6.70 -0.69
CA ALA A 112 0.30 -7.47 -1.85
C ALA A 112 -1.09 -8.10 -1.64
N LEU A 113 -1.36 -8.63 -0.44
CA LEU A 113 -2.67 -9.19 -0.10
C LEU A 113 -3.78 -8.13 -0.22
N ILE A 114 -3.54 -6.92 0.29
CA ILE A 114 -4.50 -5.80 0.15
C ILE A 114 -4.67 -5.44 -1.33
N GLY A 115 -3.57 -5.36 -2.08
CA GLY A 115 -3.55 -5.12 -3.52
C GLY A 115 -4.41 -6.10 -4.32
N TYR A 116 -4.44 -7.38 -3.93
CA TYR A 116 -5.28 -8.41 -4.53
C TYR A 116 -6.74 -8.38 -4.09
N ILE A 117 -7.02 -8.09 -2.82
CA ILE A 117 -8.39 -8.11 -2.28
C ILE A 117 -9.22 -6.96 -2.83
N LEU A 118 -8.63 -5.77 -2.98
CA LEU A 118 -9.35 -4.57 -3.46
C LEU A 118 -10.04 -4.74 -4.82
N PRO A 119 -9.38 -5.19 -5.90
CA PRO A 119 -10.03 -5.37 -7.20
C PRO A 119 -11.02 -6.53 -7.16
N ALA A 120 -10.74 -7.60 -6.41
CA ALA A 120 -11.66 -8.73 -6.26
C ALA A 120 -12.98 -8.32 -5.58
N VAL A 121 -12.91 -7.53 -4.50
CA VAL A 121 -14.08 -6.98 -3.83
C VAL A 121 -14.85 -6.03 -4.74
N PHE A 122 -14.14 -5.15 -5.46
CA PHE A 122 -14.76 -4.24 -6.42
C PHE A 122 -15.54 -5.02 -7.50
N LEU A 123 -14.91 -6.02 -8.12
CA LEU A 123 -15.54 -6.85 -9.15
C LEU A 123 -16.75 -7.62 -8.61
N ALA A 124 -16.60 -8.31 -7.48
CA ALA A 124 -17.68 -9.07 -6.87
C ALA A 124 -18.90 -8.20 -6.58
N ARG A 125 -18.68 -6.99 -6.07
CA ARG A 125 -19.74 -6.04 -5.76
C ARG A 125 -20.39 -5.43 -7.00
N THR A 126 -19.60 -5.17 -8.03
CA THR A 126 -20.11 -4.75 -9.34
C THR A 126 -21.03 -5.81 -9.93
N VAL A 127 -20.65 -7.09 -9.90
CA VAL A 127 -21.49 -8.20 -10.41
C VAL A 127 -22.79 -8.34 -9.61
N ILE A 128 -22.71 -8.33 -8.28
CA ILE A 128 -23.91 -8.42 -7.40
C ILE A 128 -24.84 -7.21 -7.60
N GLY A 129 -24.30 -6.03 -7.88
CA GLY A 129 -25.08 -4.83 -8.18
C GLY A 129 -25.86 -4.94 -9.49
N ILE A 130 -25.23 -5.55 -10.51
CA ILE A 130 -25.86 -5.80 -11.81
C ILE A 130 -27.00 -6.82 -11.70
N GLU A 131 -26.83 -7.91 -10.94
CA GLU A 131 -27.90 -8.93 -10.76
C GLU A 131 -29.17 -8.41 -10.08
N LYS A 132 -29.09 -7.29 -9.34
CA LYS A 132 -30.23 -6.71 -8.61
C LYS A 132 -30.95 -5.58 -9.36
N SER A 133 -30.49 -5.21 -10.55
CA SER A 133 -31.06 -4.15 -11.40
C SER A 133 -31.85 -4.73 -12.56
#